data_AF-A0A239C7U6-F1
#
_entry.id   AF-A0A239C7U6-F1
#
_cell.length_a   1.000
_cell.length_b   1.000
_cell.length_c   1.000
_cell.angle_alpha   90.00
_cell.angle_beta   90.00
_cell.angle_gamma   90.00
#
_symmetry.space_group_name_H-M   'P 1'
#
loop_
_entity.id
_entity.type
_entity.pdbx_description
1 polymer ?
#
loop_
_entity_poly.entity_id
_entity_poly.type
_entity_poly.pdbx_seq_one_letter_code
_entity_poly.pdbx_strand_id
1 'polypeptide(L)'
;MAAADHPAAPEPIDLAHRGTFHIGAAEIHPPTREVVTGARREVIEPRVMQVLVALADAGGQVVSRHDLAAMCWENRVVGDDAVNRVMSRLRALGRETEAFRVETITKVGYRLLPTSTQAPSSVTKGRAIDRRALIGGGGLALLALGGGLWLASKPFDDESVRALLDRGRQSARGHRAANIEAAIRLYRQAIERQPDNAEAWGLLALAYRWQWESGPPDEAEAAAAHTRDAADRALVLDAGNADAEAARVGLIPLFRNWRNAEQACRAALARHPTQPFLLYRLTRMLLDTGQLGAALPVSGQMVAADPMDPLQLRYRVLALWANGRLQEAGEMCVQAVQRWPRHYIGWFTNLYFLAYTGQTKAALAFIADRTGRPPGVADWNYDLVATAIRALDTRTPTAIDAAIAAYRAVIPTGSGFAENAIVLSAALGRLDDAFHIADAYYFGRGIAISERRYGAESAEYQAPTNRSCHFLFTAPTAPMRADPRFDALTRAVGLDDYWRQVGRRPDHLSST
;
A
#
# COMPACT_ATOMS: atom_id res chain seq x y z
N MET A 1 27.49 41.76 16.83
CA MET A 1 26.45 40.77 17.15
C MET A 1 25.10 41.44 16.96
N ALA A 2 24.55 41.39 15.74
CA ALA A 2 23.17 41.77 15.49
C ALA A 2 22.34 40.49 15.61
N ALA A 3 21.37 40.48 16.52
CA ALA A 3 20.43 39.39 16.67
C ALA A 3 19.61 39.26 15.38
N ALA A 4 19.62 38.08 14.77
CA ALA A 4 18.74 37.78 13.66
C ALA A 4 17.31 37.65 14.21
N ASP A 5 16.45 38.60 13.86
CA ASP A 5 15.00 38.54 14.04
C ASP A 5 14.49 37.19 13.52
N HIS A 6 14.03 36.33 14.43
CA HIS A 6 13.23 35.18 14.04
C HIS A 6 11.83 35.69 13.67
N PRO A 7 11.27 35.33 12.50
CA PRO A 7 9.88 35.67 12.20
C PRO A 7 8.99 35.04 13.28
N ALA A 8 8.09 35.85 13.85
CA ALA A 8 7.15 35.40 14.87
C ALA A 8 6.38 34.16 14.39
N ALA A 9 6.17 33.20 15.29
CA ALA A 9 5.41 31.99 14.98
C ALA A 9 3.99 32.38 14.49
N PRO A 10 3.47 31.73 13.44
CA PRO A 10 2.21 32.12 12.84
C PRO A 10 1.03 31.81 13.79
N GLU A 11 0.15 32.78 14.00
CA GLU A 11 -0.97 32.68 14.93
C GLU A 11 -2.09 31.74 14.40
N PRO A 12 -2.77 30.98 15.28
CA PRO A 12 -3.92 30.15 14.88
C PRO A 12 -5.08 30.97 14.30
N ILE A 13 -5.71 30.45 13.25
CA ILE A 13 -6.84 31.12 12.60
C ILE A 13 -8.15 30.77 13.32
N ASP A 14 -8.70 31.76 14.03
CA ASP A 14 -10.05 31.71 14.59
C ASP A 14 -11.06 32.35 13.62
N LEU A 15 -11.92 31.51 13.03
CA LEU A 15 -12.91 31.94 12.03
C LEU A 15 -13.95 32.92 12.58
N ALA A 16 -14.26 32.90 13.88
CA ALA A 16 -15.30 33.73 14.47
C ALA A 16 -14.94 35.22 14.45
N HIS A 17 -13.64 35.54 14.45
CA HIS A 17 -13.12 36.90 14.52
C HIS A 17 -12.63 37.43 13.16
N ARG A 18 -12.90 36.71 12.06
CA ARG A 18 -12.48 37.11 10.71
C ARG A 18 -13.60 37.84 9.98
N GLY A 19 -13.29 39.03 9.46
CA GLY A 19 -14.19 39.78 8.59
C GLY A 19 -14.44 39.09 7.25
N THR A 20 -15.54 39.46 6.58
CA THR A 20 -15.83 39.03 5.21
C THR A 20 -14.81 39.65 4.24
N PHE A 21 -14.34 38.89 3.26
CA PHE A 21 -13.37 39.35 2.27
C PHE A 21 -13.62 38.72 0.90
N HIS A 22 -12.95 39.23 -0.13
CA HIS A 22 -13.12 38.79 -1.51
C HIS A 22 -11.87 38.11 -2.06
N ILE A 23 -12.08 37.07 -2.86
CA ILE A 23 -11.04 36.44 -3.67
C ILE A 23 -11.58 36.36 -5.10
N GLY A 24 -11.04 37.14 -6.04
CA GLY A 24 -11.61 37.22 -7.39
C GLY A 24 -13.09 37.63 -7.33
N ALA A 25 -13.97 36.83 -7.94
CA ALA A 25 -15.42 37.05 -7.93
C ALA A 25 -16.16 36.41 -6.73
N ALA A 26 -15.45 35.73 -5.82
CA ALA A 26 -16.04 35.07 -4.66
C ALA A 26 -15.99 35.96 -3.41
N GLU A 27 -17.12 36.07 -2.72
CA GLU A 27 -17.25 36.65 -1.39
C GLU A 27 -17.18 35.53 -0.34
N ILE A 28 -16.28 35.68 0.64
CA ILE A 28 -15.98 34.68 1.65
C ILE A 28 -16.43 35.21 3.01
N HIS A 29 -17.29 34.45 3.70
CA HIS A 29 -17.78 34.74 5.05
C HIS A 29 -17.22 33.70 6.05
N PRO A 30 -16.06 33.96 6.68
CA PRO A 30 -15.43 32.98 7.56
C PRO A 30 -16.27 32.54 8.77
N PRO A 31 -17.00 33.43 9.49
CA PRO A 31 -17.79 33.01 10.67
C PRO A 31 -18.93 32.04 10.34
N THR A 32 -19.55 32.20 9.17
CA THR A 32 -20.63 31.30 8.68
C THR A 32 -20.11 30.16 7.81
N ARG A 33 -18.83 30.20 7.43
CA ARG A 33 -18.13 29.28 6.51
C ARG A 33 -18.73 29.27 5.11
N GLU A 34 -19.28 30.40 4.70
CA GLU A 34 -19.96 30.52 3.41
C GLU A 34 -19.07 31.12 2.35
N VAL A 35 -19.17 30.56 1.14
CA VAL A 35 -18.54 31.07 -0.07
C VAL A 35 -19.65 31.39 -1.06
N VAL A 36 -19.73 32.65 -1.46
CA VAL A 36 -20.76 33.18 -2.36
C VAL A 36 -20.10 33.59 -3.67
N THR A 37 -20.62 33.14 -4.80
CA THR A 37 -20.15 33.54 -6.13
C THR A 37 -21.35 33.66 -7.07
N GLY A 38 -21.68 34.88 -7.47
CA GLY A 38 -22.92 35.15 -8.21
C GLY A 38 -24.16 34.68 -7.43
N ALA A 39 -24.97 33.79 -8.02
CA ALA A 39 -26.16 33.23 -7.38
C ALA A 39 -25.90 31.97 -6.54
N ARG A 40 -24.66 31.46 -6.50
CA ARG A 40 -24.30 30.23 -5.78
C ARG A 40 -23.78 30.55 -4.39
N ARG A 41 -24.31 29.86 -3.39
CA ARG A 41 -23.89 29.91 -1.97
C ARG A 41 -23.57 28.50 -1.50
N GLU A 42 -22.40 28.32 -0.92
CA GLU A 42 -21.97 27.02 -0.41
C GLU A 42 -21.32 27.16 0.98
N VAL A 43 -21.68 26.26 1.91
CA VAL A 43 -21.04 26.15 3.23
C VAL A 43 -19.94 25.09 3.15
N ILE A 44 -18.72 25.46 3.54
CA ILE A 44 -17.57 24.54 3.52
C ILE A 44 -17.17 24.09 4.94
N GLU A 45 -16.36 23.03 5.00
CA GLU A 45 -15.83 22.52 6.26
C GLU A 45 -14.97 23.58 6.99
N PRO A 46 -14.98 23.63 8.33
CA PRO A 46 -14.22 24.64 9.09
C PRO A 46 -12.74 24.65 8.76
N ARG A 47 -12.13 23.46 8.61
CA ARG A 47 -10.69 23.34 8.31
C ARG A 47 -10.36 23.81 6.90
N VAL A 48 -11.25 23.58 5.95
CA VAL A 48 -11.11 24.07 4.58
C VAL A 48 -11.20 25.59 4.55
N MET A 49 -12.13 26.18 5.32
CA MET A 49 -12.22 27.63 5.48
C MET A 49 -10.96 28.23 6.13
N GLN A 50 -10.43 27.62 7.20
CA GLN A 50 -9.20 28.12 7.85
C GLN A 50 -8.01 28.15 6.89
N VAL A 51 -7.81 27.09 6.10
CA VAL A 51 -6.72 27.05 5.11
C VAL A 51 -6.95 28.04 3.96
N LEU A 52 -8.21 28.25 3.53
CA LEU A 52 -8.54 29.28 2.54
C LEU A 52 -8.16 30.67 3.04
N VAL A 53 -8.49 30.98 4.30
CA VAL A 53 -8.11 32.23 4.97
C VAL A 53 -6.59 32.37 5.04
N ALA A 54 -5.87 31.32 5.48
CA ALA A 54 -4.41 31.34 5.57
C ALA A 54 -3.73 31.67 4.23
N LEU A 55 -4.20 31.06 3.15
CA LEU A 55 -3.65 31.27 1.82
C LEU A 55 -4.06 32.62 1.21
N ALA A 56 -5.25 33.13 1.55
CA ALA A 56 -5.71 34.45 1.12
C ALA A 56 -4.91 35.57 1.79
N ASP A 57 -4.65 35.44 3.10
CA ASP A 57 -3.84 36.40 3.87
C ASP A 57 -2.39 36.48 3.35
N ALA A 58 -1.86 35.36 2.87
CA ALA A 58 -0.55 35.31 2.25
C ALA A 58 -0.46 36.10 0.93
N GLY A 59 -1.58 36.55 0.34
CA GLY A 59 -1.59 37.49 -0.79
C GLY A 59 -0.84 36.99 -2.03
N GLY A 60 -0.84 35.68 -2.28
CA GLY A 60 -0.09 35.05 -3.38
C GLY A 60 1.32 34.57 -3.02
N GLN A 61 1.79 34.82 -1.81
CA GLN A 61 3.02 34.22 -1.28
C GLN A 61 2.84 32.74 -0.97
N VAL A 62 3.96 32.02 -0.88
CA VAL A 62 3.98 30.59 -0.57
C VAL A 62 3.90 30.39 0.93
N VAL A 63 2.90 29.63 1.37
CA VAL A 63 2.75 29.17 2.75
C VAL A 63 3.25 27.74 2.85
N SER A 64 4.15 27.48 3.79
CA SER A 64 4.71 26.13 3.96
C SER A 64 3.69 25.16 4.56
N ARG A 65 3.94 23.85 4.41
CA ARG A 65 3.11 22.82 5.07
C ARG A 65 3.12 22.96 6.59
N HIS A 66 4.27 23.30 7.14
CA HIS A 66 4.45 23.46 8.58
C HIS A 66 3.63 24.63 9.10
N ASP A 67 3.65 25.77 8.40
CA ASP A 67 2.91 26.97 8.81
C ASP A 67 1.40 26.75 8.68
N LEU A 68 0.94 26.06 7.62
CA LEU A 68 -0.46 25.67 7.50
C LEU A 68 -0.89 24.76 8.64
N ALA A 69 -0.07 23.78 9.03
CA ALA A 69 -0.33 22.90 10.17
C ALA A 69 -0.42 23.71 11.48
N ALA A 70 0.49 24.65 11.71
CA ALA A 70 0.50 25.51 12.89
C ALA A 70 -0.75 26.41 12.96
N MET A 71 -1.07 27.13 11.88
CA MET A 71 -2.20 28.08 11.84
C MET A 71 -3.57 27.40 11.88
N CYS A 72 -3.69 26.24 11.23
CA CYS A 72 -5.00 25.64 10.97
C CYS A 72 -5.24 24.35 11.75
N TRP A 73 -4.30 23.78 12.49
CA TRP A 73 -4.51 22.54 13.26
C TRP A 73 -4.05 22.63 14.72
N GLU A 74 -4.02 23.83 15.30
CA GLU A 74 -3.75 24.05 16.73
C GLU A 74 -2.43 23.38 17.19
N ASN A 75 -1.39 23.44 16.37
CA ASN A 75 -0.08 22.79 16.61
C ASN A 75 -0.11 21.27 16.81
N ARG A 76 -1.16 20.56 16.35
CA ARG A 76 -1.16 19.09 16.32
C ARG A 76 -0.26 18.58 15.20
N VAL A 77 0.35 17.40 15.39
CA VAL A 77 1.09 16.71 14.33
C VAL A 77 0.09 16.17 13.31
N VAL A 78 0.12 16.72 12.10
CA VAL A 78 -0.82 16.39 11.01
C VAL A 78 -0.10 15.56 9.96
N GLY A 79 -0.66 14.40 9.60
CA GLY A 79 -0.17 13.60 8.48
C GLY A 79 -0.44 14.26 7.12
N ASP A 80 0.43 14.01 6.13
CA ASP A 80 0.40 14.63 4.80
C ASP A 80 -0.96 14.52 4.10
N ASP A 81 -1.72 13.46 4.37
CA ASP A 81 -3.03 13.22 3.77
C ASP A 81 -4.09 14.25 4.16
N ALA A 82 -4.02 14.83 5.36
CA ALA A 82 -5.01 15.82 5.80
C ALA A 82 -4.84 17.17 5.09
N VAL A 83 -3.60 17.64 4.92
CA VAL A 83 -3.31 18.85 4.12
C VAL A 83 -3.68 18.60 2.66
N ASN A 84 -3.36 17.43 2.12
CA ASN A 84 -3.68 17.08 0.73
C ASN A 84 -5.19 17.02 0.47
N ARG A 85 -5.99 16.49 1.40
CA ARG A 85 -7.47 16.51 1.30
C ARG A 85 -8.02 17.93 1.26
N VAL A 86 -7.58 18.81 2.17
CA VAL A 86 -8.02 20.21 2.20
C VAL A 86 -7.64 20.94 0.91
N MET A 87 -6.40 20.76 0.43
CA MET A 87 -5.94 21.34 -0.83
C MET A 87 -6.73 20.82 -2.03
N SER A 88 -7.12 19.55 -2.04
CA SER A 88 -7.98 18.98 -3.08
C SER A 88 -9.36 19.67 -3.10
N ARG A 89 -9.98 19.84 -1.93
CA ARG A 89 -11.28 20.53 -1.82
C ARG A 89 -11.17 22.00 -2.24
N LEU A 90 -10.12 22.72 -1.82
CA LEU A 90 -9.91 24.11 -2.24
C LEU A 90 -9.69 24.27 -3.75
N ARG A 91 -8.98 23.33 -4.39
CA ARG A 91 -8.83 23.34 -5.85
C ARG A 91 -10.15 23.04 -6.57
N ALA A 92 -10.97 22.15 -6.02
CA ALA A 92 -12.32 21.91 -6.56
C ALA A 92 -13.18 23.17 -6.43
N LEU A 93 -13.20 23.79 -5.25
CA LEU A 93 -13.91 25.05 -4.99
C LEU A 93 -13.46 26.19 -5.91
N GLY A 94 -12.15 26.33 -6.14
CA GLY A 94 -11.61 27.33 -7.07
C GLY A 94 -11.97 27.08 -8.54
N ARG A 95 -12.11 25.81 -8.96
CA ARG A 95 -12.63 25.46 -10.30
C ARG A 95 -14.13 25.71 -10.43
N GLU A 96 -14.87 25.41 -9.37
CA GLU A 96 -16.33 25.55 -9.33
C GLU A 96 -16.79 27.02 -9.28
N THR A 97 -16.02 27.87 -8.63
CA THR A 97 -16.30 29.33 -8.52
C THR A 97 -15.55 30.15 -9.58
N GLU A 98 -14.54 29.56 -10.22
CA GLU A 98 -13.56 30.23 -11.09
C GLU A 98 -12.84 31.42 -10.44
N ALA A 99 -12.99 31.62 -9.13
CA ALA A 99 -12.60 32.85 -8.45
C ALA A 99 -11.11 32.87 -8.07
N PHE A 100 -10.49 31.70 -7.92
CA PHE A 100 -9.08 31.56 -7.59
C PHE A 100 -8.51 30.19 -7.97
N ARG A 101 -7.17 30.10 -7.95
CA ARG A 101 -6.42 28.86 -8.12
C ARG A 101 -5.45 28.65 -6.97
N VAL A 102 -5.36 27.41 -6.50
CA VAL A 102 -4.34 27.00 -5.53
C VAL A 102 -3.24 26.21 -6.24
N GLU A 103 -2.00 26.68 -6.16
CA GLU A 103 -0.83 26.06 -6.75
C GLU A 103 0.03 25.36 -5.69
N THR A 104 0.68 24.27 -6.09
CA THR A 104 1.70 23.61 -5.27
C THR A 104 3.07 23.95 -5.80
N ILE A 105 3.92 24.47 -4.92
CA ILE A 105 5.34 24.63 -5.18
C ILE A 105 6.04 23.41 -4.60
N THR A 106 6.53 22.54 -5.48
CA THR A 106 7.10 21.23 -5.13
C THR A 106 8.14 21.37 -4.02
N LYS A 107 7.95 20.62 -2.92
CA LYS A 107 8.77 20.61 -1.69
C LYS A 107 8.84 21.94 -0.91
N VAL A 108 8.11 22.99 -1.31
CA VAL A 108 8.14 24.29 -0.63
C VAL A 108 6.82 24.58 0.08
N GLY A 109 5.68 24.51 -0.61
CA GLY A 109 4.40 24.88 0.00
C GLY A 109 3.28 25.12 -1.01
N TYR A 110 2.31 25.93 -0.62
CA TYR A 110 1.12 26.24 -1.42
C TYR A 110 0.93 27.74 -1.51
N ARG A 111 0.38 28.21 -2.62
CA ARG A 111 -0.05 29.61 -2.78
C ARG A 111 -1.41 29.68 -3.44
N LEU A 112 -2.15 30.74 -3.14
CA LEU A 112 -3.43 31.03 -3.78
C LEU A 112 -3.27 32.25 -4.70
N LEU A 113 -3.75 32.14 -5.92
CA LEU A 113 -3.78 33.22 -6.90
C LEU A 113 -5.24 33.54 -7.25
N PRO A 114 -5.70 34.79 -7.06
CA PRO A 114 -7.01 35.21 -7.54
C PRO A 114 -7.08 35.10 -9.07
N THR A 115 -8.22 34.68 -9.60
CA THR A 115 -8.47 34.75 -11.04
C THR A 115 -8.84 36.20 -11.36
N SER A 116 -7.97 36.91 -12.09
CA SER A 116 -8.21 38.32 -12.42
C SER A 116 -9.49 38.49 -13.24
N THR A 117 -10.40 39.34 -12.77
CA THR A 117 -11.40 39.97 -13.64
C THR A 117 -10.81 41.29 -14.12
N GLN A 118 -10.09 41.30 -15.23
CA GLN A 118 -9.82 42.56 -15.95
C GLN A 118 -9.94 42.41 -17.46
N ALA A 119 -10.77 43.32 -18.00
CA ALA A 119 -10.81 43.77 -19.38
C ALA A 119 -9.39 44.14 -19.90
N PRO A 120 -9.17 44.18 -21.23
CA PRO A 120 -7.83 44.08 -21.81
C PRO A 120 -6.97 45.30 -21.47
N SER A 121 -6.05 45.14 -20.53
CA SER A 121 -5.03 46.14 -20.21
C SER A 121 -3.88 46.01 -21.19
N SER A 122 -3.82 47.01 -22.07
CA SER A 122 -2.78 47.30 -23.06
C SER A 122 -1.36 46.97 -22.59
N VAL A 123 -0.66 46.15 -23.38
CA VAL A 123 0.78 45.95 -23.28
C VAL A 123 1.50 47.25 -23.62
N THR A 124 2.20 47.80 -22.63
CA THR A 124 3.12 48.92 -22.75
C THR A 124 4.22 48.58 -23.77
N LYS A 125 4.29 49.38 -24.83
CA LYS A 125 5.29 49.29 -25.91
C LYS A 125 6.71 49.50 -25.37
N GLY A 126 7.53 48.45 -25.43
CA GLY A 126 8.99 48.55 -25.38
C GLY A 126 9.56 48.88 -26.76
N ARG A 127 10.04 50.13 -26.89
CA ARG A 127 11.06 50.69 -27.82
C ARG A 127 11.36 49.96 -29.16
N ALA A 128 10.86 50.60 -30.21
CA ALA A 128 11.56 51.14 -31.39
C ALA A 128 12.80 50.41 -31.94
N ILE A 129 12.64 49.84 -33.14
CA ILE A 129 13.61 49.99 -34.23
C ILE A 129 12.92 50.81 -35.34
N ASP A 130 13.39 52.05 -35.50
CA ASP A 130 13.19 52.95 -36.65
C ASP A 130 14.27 52.55 -37.70
N ARG A 131 14.15 52.66 -39.02
CA ARG A 131 13.17 53.23 -39.95
C ARG A 131 13.62 52.84 -41.38
N ARG A 132 12.68 52.68 -42.31
CA ARG A 132 12.85 52.82 -43.79
C ARG A 132 13.62 51.75 -44.57
N ALA A 133 12.90 50.70 -44.95
CA ALA A 133 12.91 50.03 -46.26
C ALA A 133 12.00 48.80 -46.10
N LEU A 134 11.02 48.44 -46.93
CA LEU A 134 10.65 48.85 -48.27
C LEU A 134 9.19 48.39 -48.44
N ILE A 135 8.40 49.21 -49.11
CA ILE A 135 7.08 48.87 -49.66
C ILE A 135 7.25 47.75 -50.68
N GLY A 136 6.36 46.76 -50.70
CA GLY A 136 6.19 45.93 -51.89
C GLY A 136 5.43 44.64 -51.69
N GLY A 137 4.16 44.65 -52.09
CA GLY A 137 3.60 43.56 -52.91
C GLY A 137 3.13 42.31 -52.18
N GLY A 138 1.83 42.04 -52.31
CA GLY A 138 1.21 40.81 -51.84
C GLY A 138 1.80 39.54 -52.44
N GLY A 139 1.58 38.44 -51.72
CA GLY A 139 1.89 37.10 -52.17
C GLY A 139 1.84 36.14 -51.01
N LEU A 140 0.98 35.12 -51.14
CA LEU A 140 0.95 33.89 -50.34
C LEU A 140 0.18 33.92 -49.02
N ALA A 141 -1.11 34.23 -49.14
CA ALA A 141 -2.11 33.34 -48.57
C ALA A 141 -1.93 31.94 -49.19
N LEU A 142 -1.16 31.05 -48.54
CA LEU A 142 -1.19 29.59 -48.77
C LEU A 142 -0.35 28.75 -47.78
N LEU A 143 -0.11 29.20 -46.54
CA LEU A 143 0.48 28.34 -45.48
C LEU A 143 -0.23 28.41 -44.11
N ALA A 144 -1.42 29.03 -44.04
CA ALA A 144 -2.20 29.15 -42.81
C ALA A 144 -3.31 28.08 -42.64
N LEU A 145 -3.28 27.01 -43.43
CA LEU A 145 -4.16 25.84 -43.21
C LEU A 145 -3.41 24.61 -42.65
N GLY A 146 -2.07 24.65 -42.58
CA GLY A 146 -1.28 23.60 -41.93
C GLY A 146 -1.00 23.85 -40.43
N GLY A 147 -0.89 25.11 -40.00
CA GLY A 147 -0.58 25.46 -38.61
C GLY A 147 -1.80 25.56 -37.70
N GLY A 148 -2.99 25.85 -38.26
CA GLY A 148 -4.23 26.03 -37.51
C GLY A 148 -4.87 24.74 -36.99
N LEU A 149 -4.54 23.59 -37.60
CA LEU A 149 -4.94 22.26 -37.13
C LEU A 149 -3.92 21.59 -36.22
N TRP A 150 -2.71 22.13 -36.11
CA TRP A 150 -1.67 21.62 -35.19
C TRP A 150 -1.72 22.30 -33.81
N LEU A 151 -2.30 23.51 -33.71
CA LEU A 151 -2.45 24.23 -32.43
C LEU A 151 -3.82 24.02 -31.75
N ALA A 152 -4.74 23.28 -32.38
CA ALA A 152 -5.92 22.70 -31.72
C ALA A 152 -5.65 21.29 -31.14
N SER A 153 -4.43 20.75 -31.35
CA SER A 153 -3.91 19.56 -30.69
C SER A 153 -2.69 19.94 -29.85
N LYS A 154 -2.86 20.78 -28.83
CA LYS A 154 -2.04 20.57 -27.64
C LYS A 154 -2.49 19.20 -27.09
N PRO A 155 -1.58 18.27 -26.80
CA PRO A 155 -1.98 17.03 -26.18
C PRO A 155 -2.67 17.44 -24.88
N PHE A 156 -3.96 17.14 -24.75
CA PHE A 156 -4.38 16.56 -23.48
C PHE A 156 -3.30 15.53 -23.18
N ASP A 157 -2.71 15.55 -21.99
CA ASP A 157 -2.08 14.34 -21.51
C ASP A 157 -3.25 13.37 -21.28
N ASP A 158 -3.77 12.86 -22.40
CA ASP A 158 -4.88 11.94 -22.48
C ASP A 158 -4.26 10.62 -22.08
N GLU A 159 -4.00 10.53 -20.78
CA GLU A 159 -3.40 9.35 -20.22
C GLU A 159 -4.31 8.19 -20.59
N SER A 160 -3.84 7.40 -21.56
CA SER A 160 -4.64 6.33 -22.13
C SER A 160 -5.11 5.41 -21.00
N VAL A 161 -6.29 4.81 -21.16
CA VAL A 161 -6.80 3.80 -20.22
C VAL A 161 -5.70 2.78 -19.89
N ARG A 162 -4.95 2.32 -20.90
CA ARG A 162 -3.79 1.43 -20.73
C ARG A 162 -2.73 1.97 -19.76
N ALA A 163 -2.33 3.24 -19.90
CA ALA A 163 -1.33 3.86 -19.02
C ALA A 163 -1.83 3.95 -17.56
N LEU A 164 -3.12 4.27 -17.36
CA LEU A 164 -3.75 4.22 -16.03
C LEU A 164 -3.73 2.81 -15.43
N LEU A 165 -4.07 1.78 -16.22
CA LEU A 165 -4.03 0.39 -15.77
C LEU A 165 -2.61 -0.05 -15.43
N ASP A 166 -1.61 0.31 -16.24
CA ASP A 166 -0.21 -0.07 -16.01
C ASP A 166 0.37 0.60 -14.76
N ARG A 167 0.09 1.89 -14.54
CA ARG A 167 0.44 2.57 -13.28
C ARG A 167 -0.30 1.97 -12.09
N GLY A 168 -1.56 1.60 -12.27
CA GLY A 168 -2.36 0.92 -11.25
C GLY A 168 -1.71 -0.40 -10.82
N ARG A 169 -1.30 -1.23 -11.78
CA ARG A 169 -0.57 -2.49 -11.52
C ARG A 169 0.77 -2.24 -10.86
N GLN A 170 1.53 -1.27 -11.34
CA GLN A 170 2.81 -0.90 -10.73
C GLN A 170 2.64 -0.41 -9.28
N SER A 171 1.57 0.35 -9.00
CA SER A 171 1.23 0.76 -7.64
C SER A 171 0.87 -0.46 -6.79
N ALA A 172 -0.01 -1.35 -7.27
CA ALA A 172 -0.47 -2.52 -6.54
C ALA A 172 0.67 -3.46 -6.10
N ARG A 173 1.74 -3.57 -6.90
CA ARG A 173 2.97 -4.33 -6.55
C ARG A 173 3.70 -3.82 -5.32
N GLY A 174 3.37 -2.63 -4.81
CA GLY A 174 3.89 -2.14 -3.53
C GLY A 174 3.32 -2.87 -2.31
N HIS A 175 2.17 -3.55 -2.44
CA HIS A 175 1.56 -4.40 -1.39
C HIS A 175 1.41 -3.73 -0.02
N ARG A 176 1.23 -2.41 0.03
CA ARG A 176 0.84 -1.66 1.22
C ARG A 176 -0.53 -1.04 1.03
N ALA A 177 -1.25 -0.75 2.10
CA ALA A 177 -2.57 -0.11 2.05
C ALA A 177 -2.61 1.12 1.12
N ALA A 178 -1.68 2.07 1.30
CA ALA A 178 -1.57 3.26 0.46
C ALA A 178 -1.31 2.97 -1.03
N ASN A 179 -0.57 1.89 -1.32
CA ASN A 179 -0.30 1.43 -2.69
C ASN A 179 -1.55 0.82 -3.35
N ILE A 180 -2.33 0.05 -2.60
CA ILE A 180 -3.60 -0.53 -3.06
C ILE A 180 -4.64 0.57 -3.27
N GLU A 181 -4.75 1.53 -2.36
CA GLU A 181 -5.64 2.69 -2.51
C GLU A 181 -5.28 3.54 -3.75
N ALA A 182 -3.98 3.75 -4.00
CA ALA A 182 -3.54 4.44 -5.20
C ALA A 182 -3.89 3.66 -6.48
N ALA A 183 -3.77 2.33 -6.47
CA ALA A 183 -4.20 1.49 -7.59
C ALA A 183 -5.72 1.58 -7.83
N ILE A 184 -6.54 1.51 -6.76
CA ILE A 184 -8.00 1.69 -6.82
C ILE A 184 -8.36 3.02 -7.49
N ARG A 185 -7.70 4.12 -7.11
CA ARG A 185 -7.94 5.44 -7.72
C ARG A 185 -7.62 5.45 -9.22
N LEU A 186 -6.51 4.83 -9.63
CA LEU A 186 -6.09 4.76 -11.04
C LEU A 186 -7.06 3.91 -11.87
N TYR A 187 -7.51 2.76 -11.34
CA TYR A 187 -8.49 1.93 -12.03
C TYR A 187 -9.87 2.59 -12.14
N ARG A 188 -10.30 3.33 -11.10
CA ARG A 188 -11.53 4.16 -11.18
C ARG A 188 -11.42 5.24 -12.26
N GLN A 189 -10.28 5.93 -12.38
CA GLN A 189 -10.06 6.90 -13.46
C GLN A 189 -10.08 6.25 -14.84
N ALA A 190 -9.57 5.03 -14.99
CA ALA A 190 -9.65 4.27 -16.23
C ALA A 190 -11.11 3.95 -16.59
N ILE A 191 -11.93 3.57 -15.62
CA ILE A 191 -13.37 3.30 -15.77
C ILE A 191 -14.15 4.58 -16.08
N GLU A 192 -13.83 5.71 -15.47
CA GLU A 192 -14.46 7.00 -15.77
C GLU A 192 -14.27 7.39 -17.25
N ARG A 193 -13.11 7.06 -17.83
CA ARG A 193 -12.82 7.28 -19.25
C ARG A 193 -13.47 6.25 -20.15
N GLN A 194 -13.48 4.98 -19.73
CA GLN A 194 -14.06 3.88 -20.49
C GLN A 194 -14.89 2.96 -19.58
N PRO A 195 -16.19 3.27 -19.38
CA PRO A 195 -17.03 2.53 -18.44
C PRO A 195 -17.29 1.05 -18.81
N ASP A 196 -17.07 0.69 -20.07
CA ASP A 196 -17.23 -0.66 -20.64
C ASP A 196 -15.90 -1.44 -20.71
N ASN A 197 -14.82 -0.95 -20.06
CA ASN A 197 -13.55 -1.65 -20.02
C ASN A 197 -13.55 -2.78 -18.98
N ALA A 198 -13.74 -4.03 -19.42
CA ALA A 198 -13.79 -5.20 -18.54
C ALA A 198 -12.49 -5.42 -17.74
N GLU A 199 -11.32 -5.15 -18.34
CA GLU A 199 -10.02 -5.29 -17.68
C GLU A 199 -9.89 -4.34 -16.49
N ALA A 200 -10.28 -3.08 -16.65
CA ALA A 200 -10.25 -2.09 -15.59
C ALA A 200 -11.13 -2.50 -14.40
N TRP A 201 -12.33 -3.03 -14.67
CA TRP A 201 -13.21 -3.58 -13.64
C TRP A 201 -12.63 -4.82 -12.94
N GLY A 202 -11.99 -5.73 -13.68
CA GLY A 202 -11.33 -6.92 -13.12
C GLY A 202 -10.17 -6.57 -12.19
N LEU A 203 -9.30 -5.64 -12.61
CA LEU A 203 -8.20 -5.13 -11.78
C LEU A 203 -8.70 -4.38 -10.55
N LEU A 204 -9.78 -3.61 -10.69
CA LEU A 204 -10.41 -2.94 -9.56
C LEU A 204 -10.96 -3.96 -8.56
N ALA A 205 -11.59 -5.04 -9.02
CA ALA A 205 -12.07 -6.11 -8.16
C ALA A 205 -10.93 -6.77 -7.36
N LEU A 206 -9.79 -7.06 -8.00
CA LEU A 206 -8.60 -7.57 -7.32
C LEU A 206 -8.06 -6.58 -6.28
N ALA A 207 -8.03 -5.28 -6.60
CA ALA A 207 -7.56 -4.26 -5.68
C ALA A 207 -8.46 -4.14 -4.42
N TYR A 208 -9.78 -4.16 -4.59
CA TYR A 208 -10.70 -4.25 -3.45
C TYR A 208 -10.53 -5.53 -2.65
N ARG A 209 -10.24 -6.65 -3.32
CA ARG A 209 -10.00 -7.92 -2.62
C ARG A 209 -8.75 -7.84 -1.75
N TRP A 210 -7.71 -7.15 -2.20
CA TRP A 210 -6.52 -6.88 -1.38
C TRP A 210 -6.82 -5.98 -0.18
N GLN A 211 -7.68 -4.97 -0.38
CA GLN A 211 -8.18 -4.12 0.70
C GLN A 211 -8.99 -4.92 1.73
N TRP A 212 -9.87 -5.83 1.28
CA TRP A 212 -10.60 -6.73 2.17
C TRP A 212 -9.68 -7.61 3.02
N GLU A 213 -8.57 -8.08 2.46
CA GLU A 213 -7.66 -8.98 3.18
C GLU A 213 -6.80 -8.27 4.23
N SER A 214 -6.32 -7.06 3.92
CA SER A 214 -5.28 -6.38 4.71
C SER A 214 -5.70 -5.01 5.27
N GLY A 215 -6.92 -4.56 5.00
CA GLY A 215 -7.50 -3.32 5.49
C GLY A 215 -8.16 -3.44 6.87
N PRO A 216 -8.67 -2.33 7.41
CA PRO A 216 -9.33 -2.29 8.72
C PRO A 216 -10.53 -3.26 8.80
N PRO A 217 -10.72 -3.98 9.92
CA PRO A 217 -11.82 -4.95 10.06
C PRO A 217 -13.23 -4.35 9.90
N ASP A 218 -13.42 -3.09 10.30
CA ASP A 218 -14.67 -2.35 10.17
C ASP A 218 -15.01 -1.97 8.72
N GLU A 219 -14.02 -1.93 7.83
CA GLU A 219 -14.20 -1.70 6.39
C GLU A 219 -14.31 -3.00 5.58
N ALA A 220 -14.10 -4.16 6.20
CA ALA A 220 -13.99 -5.43 5.50
C ALA A 220 -15.26 -5.78 4.69
N GLU A 221 -16.45 -5.65 5.26
CA GLU A 221 -17.68 -6.00 4.52
C GLU A 221 -17.90 -5.06 3.32
N ALA A 222 -17.58 -3.76 3.49
CA ALA A 222 -17.66 -2.79 2.39
C ALA A 222 -16.67 -3.13 1.27
N ALA A 223 -15.43 -3.48 1.62
CA ALA A 223 -14.43 -3.93 0.65
C ALA A 223 -14.86 -5.22 -0.07
N ALA A 224 -15.44 -6.19 0.64
CA ALA A 224 -15.98 -7.41 0.05
C ALA A 224 -17.13 -7.13 -0.92
N ALA A 225 -18.05 -6.23 -0.56
CA ALA A 225 -19.12 -5.78 -1.45
C ALA A 225 -18.57 -5.13 -2.73
N HIS A 226 -17.62 -4.19 -2.58
CA HIS A 226 -16.96 -3.56 -3.72
C HIS A 226 -16.21 -4.55 -4.62
N THR A 227 -15.57 -5.58 -4.05
CA THR A 227 -15.00 -6.68 -4.84
C THR A 227 -16.06 -7.39 -5.68
N ARG A 228 -17.20 -7.76 -5.08
CA ARG A 228 -18.29 -8.47 -5.79
C ARG A 228 -18.86 -7.60 -6.91
N ASP A 229 -19.19 -6.34 -6.61
CA ASP A 229 -19.78 -5.41 -7.58
C ASP A 229 -18.87 -5.19 -8.79
N ALA A 230 -17.57 -4.94 -8.55
CA ALA A 230 -16.60 -4.73 -9.61
C ALA A 230 -16.37 -6.02 -10.44
N ALA A 231 -16.30 -7.18 -9.78
CA ALA A 231 -16.15 -8.46 -10.46
C ALA A 231 -17.38 -8.80 -11.31
N ASP A 232 -18.59 -8.59 -10.80
CA ASP A 232 -19.82 -8.85 -11.54
C ASP A 232 -19.94 -7.89 -12.74
N ARG A 233 -19.51 -6.63 -12.59
CA ARG A 233 -19.47 -5.69 -13.72
C ARG A 233 -18.48 -6.13 -14.80
N ALA A 234 -17.28 -6.59 -14.41
CA ALA A 234 -16.29 -7.13 -15.33
C ALA A 234 -16.83 -8.37 -16.07
N LEU A 235 -17.50 -9.29 -15.36
CA LEU A 235 -18.04 -10.53 -15.94
C LEU A 235 -19.24 -10.31 -16.86
N VAL A 236 -20.03 -9.24 -16.65
CA VAL A 236 -21.08 -8.83 -17.59
C VAL A 236 -20.48 -8.32 -18.90
N LEU A 237 -19.34 -7.62 -18.84
CA LEU A 237 -18.66 -7.08 -20.02
C LEU A 237 -17.83 -8.15 -20.74
N ASP A 238 -17.21 -9.05 -19.98
CA ASP A 238 -16.41 -10.17 -20.46
C ASP A 238 -16.56 -11.37 -19.51
N ALA A 239 -17.34 -12.37 -19.92
CA ALA A 239 -17.56 -13.59 -19.14
C ALA A 239 -16.28 -14.41 -18.90
N GLY A 240 -15.21 -14.17 -19.68
CA GLY A 240 -13.89 -14.79 -19.54
C GLY A 240 -12.89 -13.98 -18.71
N ASN A 241 -13.33 -12.93 -18.01
CA ASN A 241 -12.42 -12.07 -17.27
C ASN A 241 -11.76 -12.78 -16.08
N ALA A 242 -10.48 -13.13 -16.26
CA ALA A 242 -9.71 -13.91 -15.30
C ALA A 242 -9.52 -13.21 -13.95
N ASP A 243 -9.36 -11.89 -13.95
CA ASP A 243 -9.13 -11.09 -12.73
C ASP A 243 -10.39 -10.98 -11.88
N ALA A 244 -11.55 -10.85 -12.52
CA ALA A 244 -12.84 -10.86 -11.84
C ALA A 244 -13.14 -12.21 -11.19
N GLU A 245 -12.92 -13.32 -11.90
CA GLU A 245 -13.08 -14.66 -11.33
C GLU A 245 -12.11 -14.89 -10.17
N ALA A 246 -10.84 -14.47 -10.35
CA ALA A 246 -9.81 -14.53 -9.32
C ALA A 246 -10.17 -13.73 -8.06
N ALA A 247 -10.76 -12.53 -8.23
CA ALA A 247 -11.21 -11.71 -7.11
C ALA A 247 -12.36 -12.38 -6.33
N ARG A 248 -13.32 -13.01 -7.02
CA ARG A 248 -14.44 -13.75 -6.37
C ARG A 248 -13.94 -14.96 -5.59
N VAL A 249 -13.08 -15.79 -6.20
CA VAL A 249 -12.40 -16.88 -5.47
C VAL A 249 -11.63 -16.31 -4.29
N GLY A 250 -11.02 -15.14 -4.50
CA GLY A 250 -10.28 -14.29 -3.57
C GLY A 250 -10.94 -14.03 -2.21
N LEU A 251 -12.28 -13.97 -2.18
CA LEU A 251 -13.08 -13.64 -1.00
C LEU A 251 -13.36 -14.83 -0.08
N ILE A 252 -13.03 -16.06 -0.46
CA ILE A 252 -13.13 -17.21 0.45
C ILE A 252 -12.02 -17.04 1.51
N PRO A 253 -12.31 -16.95 2.82
CA PRO A 253 -11.25 -16.93 3.82
C PRO A 253 -10.40 -18.21 3.71
N LEU A 254 -9.09 -18.15 3.98
CA LEU A 254 -8.25 -19.35 3.88
C LEU A 254 -8.27 -20.19 5.15
N PHE A 255 -8.14 -19.56 6.31
CA PHE A 255 -8.03 -20.26 7.59
C PHE A 255 -9.30 -21.08 7.83
N ARG A 256 -9.13 -22.39 8.11
CA ARG A 256 -10.20 -23.38 8.30
C ARG A 256 -11.10 -23.64 7.08
N ASN A 257 -10.76 -23.11 5.92
CA ASN A 257 -11.56 -23.18 4.70
C ASN A 257 -10.76 -23.70 3.49
N TRP A 258 -9.59 -24.30 3.74
CA TRP A 258 -8.65 -24.73 2.71
C TRP A 258 -9.26 -25.65 1.65
N ARG A 259 -10.19 -26.54 2.00
CA ARG A 259 -10.84 -27.40 0.99
C ARG A 259 -11.65 -26.60 -0.01
N ASN A 260 -12.54 -25.73 0.49
CA ASN A 260 -13.41 -24.91 -0.35
C ASN A 260 -12.60 -23.95 -1.21
N ALA A 261 -11.59 -23.31 -0.61
CA ALA A 261 -10.69 -22.43 -1.32
C ALA A 261 -9.85 -23.17 -2.37
N GLU A 262 -9.42 -24.41 -2.11
CA GLU A 262 -8.59 -25.18 -3.06
C GLU A 262 -9.43 -25.62 -4.25
N GLN A 263 -10.63 -26.13 -4.00
CA GLN A 263 -11.56 -26.53 -5.04
C GLN A 263 -11.92 -25.35 -5.95
N ALA A 264 -12.30 -24.21 -5.36
CA ALA A 264 -12.63 -23.00 -6.12
C ALA A 264 -11.43 -22.47 -6.92
N CYS A 265 -10.24 -22.42 -6.30
CA CYS A 265 -9.02 -21.94 -6.94
C CYS A 265 -8.59 -22.85 -8.10
N ARG A 266 -8.64 -24.17 -7.93
CA ARG A 266 -8.31 -25.13 -9.00
C ARG A 266 -9.31 -25.08 -10.14
N ALA A 267 -10.61 -24.95 -9.85
CA ALA A 267 -11.64 -24.78 -10.88
C ALA A 267 -11.39 -23.51 -11.71
N ALA A 268 -11.02 -22.40 -11.05
CA ALA A 268 -10.68 -21.17 -11.75
C ALA A 268 -9.39 -21.26 -12.57
N LEU A 269 -8.34 -21.91 -12.03
CA LEU A 269 -7.09 -22.15 -12.76
C LEU A 269 -7.27 -23.06 -13.97
N ALA A 270 -8.26 -23.96 -13.97
CA ALA A 270 -8.56 -24.77 -15.15
C ALA A 270 -9.03 -23.91 -16.35
N ARG A 271 -9.67 -22.76 -16.08
CA ARG A 271 -10.08 -21.78 -17.08
C ARG A 271 -9.01 -20.72 -17.34
N HIS A 272 -8.27 -20.34 -16.31
CA HIS A 272 -7.28 -19.27 -16.33
C HIS A 272 -5.93 -19.74 -15.80
N PRO A 273 -5.22 -20.61 -16.55
CA PRO A 273 -4.06 -21.35 -16.05
C PRO A 273 -2.86 -20.47 -15.67
N THR A 274 -2.79 -19.25 -16.19
CA THR A 274 -1.68 -18.30 -15.95
C THR A 274 -2.09 -17.12 -15.08
N GLN A 275 -3.26 -17.13 -14.43
CA GLN A 275 -3.71 -16.00 -13.62
C GLN A 275 -2.85 -15.89 -12.35
N PRO A 276 -2.08 -14.80 -12.15
CA PRO A 276 -1.05 -14.74 -11.10
C PRO A 276 -1.59 -14.83 -9.68
N PHE A 277 -2.73 -14.18 -9.40
CA PHE A 277 -3.36 -14.20 -8.09
C PHE A 277 -3.86 -15.60 -7.70
N LEU A 278 -4.47 -16.34 -8.63
CA LEU A 278 -4.92 -17.71 -8.38
C LEU A 278 -3.74 -18.65 -8.13
N LEU A 279 -2.66 -18.53 -8.91
CA LEU A 279 -1.43 -19.28 -8.70
C LEU A 279 -0.78 -18.95 -7.34
N TYR A 280 -0.75 -17.68 -6.95
CA TYR A 280 -0.36 -17.22 -5.61
C TYR A 280 -1.21 -17.87 -4.52
N ARG A 281 -2.53 -17.80 -4.67
CA ARG A 281 -3.49 -18.29 -3.69
C ARG A 281 -3.33 -19.80 -3.49
N LEU A 282 -3.24 -20.57 -4.58
CA LEU A 282 -2.99 -22.00 -4.49
C LEU A 282 -1.63 -22.30 -3.85
N THR A 283 -0.57 -21.58 -4.23
CA THR A 283 0.76 -21.72 -3.62
C THR A 283 0.71 -21.51 -2.11
N ARG A 284 0.10 -20.40 -1.65
CA ARG A 284 -0.06 -20.08 -0.22
C ARG A 284 -0.80 -21.20 0.52
N MET A 285 -1.89 -21.70 -0.06
CA MET A 285 -2.68 -22.75 0.56
C MET A 285 -1.93 -24.07 0.70
N LEU A 286 -1.18 -24.47 -0.33
CA LEU A 286 -0.37 -25.68 -0.28
C LEU A 286 0.71 -25.56 0.80
N LEU A 287 1.33 -24.38 0.95
CA LEU A 287 2.27 -24.13 2.04
C LEU A 287 1.59 -24.11 3.42
N ASP A 288 0.44 -23.45 3.56
CA ASP A 288 -0.33 -23.38 4.82
C ASP A 288 -0.84 -24.74 5.28
N THR A 289 -0.98 -25.70 4.37
CA THR A 289 -1.46 -27.07 4.67
C THR A 289 -0.35 -28.11 4.69
N GLY A 290 0.91 -27.67 4.61
CA GLY A 290 2.07 -28.57 4.65
C GLY A 290 2.21 -29.47 3.43
N GLN A 291 1.58 -29.12 2.29
CA GLN A 291 1.71 -29.75 0.97
C GLN A 291 2.87 -29.09 0.19
N LEU A 292 4.06 -29.13 0.77
CA LEU A 292 5.27 -28.42 0.36
C LEU A 292 5.73 -28.84 -1.04
N GLY A 293 5.78 -30.15 -1.33
CA GLY A 293 6.20 -30.64 -2.64
C GLY A 293 5.30 -30.16 -3.77
N ALA A 294 3.98 -30.17 -3.53
CA ALA A 294 2.99 -29.70 -4.49
C ALA A 294 3.04 -28.17 -4.71
N ALA A 295 3.46 -27.39 -3.73
CA ALA A 295 3.61 -25.93 -3.86
C ALA A 295 4.75 -25.54 -4.81
N LEU A 296 5.75 -26.41 -5.01
CA LEU A 296 6.96 -26.12 -5.78
C LEU A 296 6.70 -25.87 -7.28
N PRO A 297 5.99 -26.72 -8.04
CA PRO A 297 5.69 -26.43 -9.44
C PRO A 297 4.73 -25.25 -9.60
N VAL A 298 3.72 -25.11 -8.73
CA VAL A 298 2.73 -24.01 -8.79
C VAL A 298 3.40 -22.65 -8.54
N SER A 299 4.31 -22.57 -7.56
CA SER A 299 5.07 -21.35 -7.30
C SER A 299 6.01 -20.96 -8.44
N GLY A 300 6.49 -21.93 -9.23
CA GLY A 300 7.25 -21.68 -10.46
C GLY A 300 6.38 -21.06 -11.56
N GLN A 301 5.17 -21.60 -11.77
CA GLN A 301 4.19 -21.04 -12.70
C GLN A 301 3.77 -19.63 -12.29
N MET A 302 3.57 -19.39 -10.99
CA MET A 302 3.25 -18.08 -10.43
C MET A 302 4.30 -17.04 -10.85
N VAL A 303 5.58 -17.26 -10.52
CA VAL A 303 6.66 -16.32 -10.86
C VAL A 303 6.82 -16.14 -12.38
N ALA A 304 6.56 -17.17 -13.18
CA ALA A 304 6.58 -17.05 -14.64
C ALA A 304 5.45 -16.14 -15.17
N ALA A 305 4.30 -16.10 -14.48
CA ALA A 305 3.14 -15.31 -14.89
C ALA A 305 3.30 -13.80 -14.59
N ASP A 306 3.89 -13.42 -13.45
CA ASP A 306 4.32 -12.03 -13.22
C ASP A 306 5.65 -11.98 -12.43
N PRO A 307 6.80 -11.99 -13.14
CA PRO A 307 8.12 -11.96 -12.52
C PRO A 307 8.44 -10.60 -11.85
N MET A 308 7.57 -9.60 -12.03
CA MET A 308 7.77 -8.24 -11.51
C MET A 308 7.09 -7.99 -10.15
N ASP A 309 6.41 -8.99 -9.59
CA ASP A 309 5.73 -8.87 -8.30
C ASP A 309 6.58 -9.41 -7.13
N PRO A 310 7.00 -8.55 -6.18
CA PRO A 310 7.76 -8.97 -5.01
C PRO A 310 7.07 -10.03 -4.14
N LEU A 311 5.74 -10.04 -4.09
CA LEU A 311 4.97 -11.03 -3.32
C LEU A 311 5.17 -12.44 -3.89
N GLN A 312 5.18 -12.57 -5.21
CA GLN A 312 5.34 -13.86 -5.87
C GLN A 312 6.74 -14.42 -5.63
N LEU A 313 7.77 -13.57 -5.67
CA LEU A 313 9.12 -14.00 -5.30
C LEU A 313 9.19 -14.50 -3.86
N ARG A 314 8.53 -13.83 -2.90
CA ARG A 314 8.49 -14.29 -1.50
C ARG A 314 7.91 -15.70 -1.39
N TYR A 315 6.76 -15.96 -1.99
CA TYR A 315 6.13 -17.27 -1.88
C TYR A 315 6.89 -18.37 -2.62
N ARG A 316 7.61 -18.01 -3.70
CA ARG A 316 8.56 -18.92 -4.35
C ARG A 316 9.76 -19.25 -3.47
N VAL A 317 10.37 -18.25 -2.82
CA VAL A 317 11.47 -18.46 -1.85
C VAL A 317 11.00 -19.34 -0.70
N LEU A 318 9.80 -19.10 -0.16
CA LEU A 318 9.24 -19.94 0.90
C LEU A 318 9.03 -21.38 0.45
N ALA A 319 8.51 -21.60 -0.77
CA ALA A 319 8.34 -22.94 -1.32
C ALA A 319 9.69 -23.65 -1.54
N LEU A 320 10.69 -22.96 -2.10
CA LEU A 320 12.05 -23.50 -2.26
C LEU A 320 12.66 -23.87 -0.91
N TRP A 321 12.58 -22.96 0.05
CA TRP A 321 13.14 -23.15 1.39
C TRP A 321 12.45 -24.31 2.13
N ALA A 322 11.12 -24.38 2.11
CA ALA A 322 10.37 -25.46 2.76
C ALA A 322 10.66 -26.84 2.15
N ASN A 323 11.07 -26.89 0.87
CA ASN A 323 11.51 -28.12 0.19
C ASN A 323 13.03 -28.35 0.27
N GLY A 324 13.76 -27.62 1.12
CA GLY A 324 15.22 -27.80 1.29
C GLY A 324 16.07 -27.34 0.10
N ARG A 325 15.50 -26.64 -0.90
CA ARG A 325 16.22 -26.09 -2.07
C ARG A 325 16.90 -24.77 -1.71
N LEU A 326 17.81 -24.83 -0.72
CA LEU A 326 18.40 -23.64 -0.08
C LEU A 326 19.22 -22.79 -1.04
N GLN A 327 19.99 -23.41 -1.95
CA GLN A 327 20.80 -22.67 -2.91
C GLN A 327 19.93 -21.78 -3.82
N GLU A 328 18.90 -22.36 -4.44
CA GLU A 328 17.98 -21.62 -5.31
C GLU A 328 17.19 -20.55 -4.54
N ALA A 329 16.77 -20.84 -3.30
CA ALA A 329 16.12 -19.85 -2.46
C ALA A 329 17.05 -18.64 -2.19
N GLY A 330 18.33 -18.91 -1.89
CA GLY A 330 19.35 -17.88 -1.66
C GLY A 330 19.63 -17.04 -2.90
N GLU A 331 19.79 -17.66 -4.07
CA GLU A 331 19.98 -16.97 -5.35
C GLU A 331 18.79 -16.04 -5.66
N MET A 332 17.56 -16.51 -5.45
CA MET A 332 16.36 -15.69 -5.62
C MET A 332 16.29 -14.54 -4.62
N CYS A 333 16.68 -14.74 -3.36
CA CYS A 333 16.75 -13.67 -2.37
C CYS A 333 17.72 -12.56 -2.80
N VAL A 334 18.90 -12.93 -3.30
CA VAL A 334 19.91 -11.98 -3.83
C VAL A 334 19.34 -11.21 -5.02
N GLN A 335 18.71 -11.90 -5.97
CA GLN A 335 18.08 -11.26 -7.14
C GLN A 335 16.96 -10.31 -6.71
N ALA A 336 16.15 -10.67 -5.71
CA ALA A 336 15.06 -9.84 -5.24
C ALA A 336 15.56 -8.52 -4.62
N VAL A 337 16.61 -8.54 -3.79
CA VAL A 337 17.17 -7.32 -3.19
C VAL A 337 17.93 -6.45 -4.19
N GLN A 338 18.50 -7.04 -5.25
CA GLN A 338 19.09 -6.30 -6.36
C GLN A 338 18.02 -5.63 -7.24
N ARG A 339 16.92 -6.35 -7.54
CA ARG A 339 15.85 -5.87 -8.42
C ARG A 339 14.98 -4.81 -7.77
N TRP A 340 14.67 -4.98 -6.48
CA TRP A 340 13.90 -4.00 -5.70
C TRP A 340 14.64 -3.61 -4.43
N PRO A 341 15.68 -2.76 -4.56
CA PRO A 341 16.39 -2.25 -3.40
C PRO A 341 15.39 -1.63 -2.42
N ARG A 342 15.50 -2.01 -1.15
CA ARG A 342 14.68 -1.49 -0.04
C ARG A 342 13.18 -1.81 -0.11
N HIS A 343 12.71 -2.67 -1.01
CA HIS A 343 11.33 -3.15 -0.97
C HIS A 343 11.16 -4.12 0.20
N TYR A 344 10.22 -3.83 1.10
CA TYR A 344 10.10 -4.52 2.39
C TYR A 344 9.92 -6.05 2.25
N ILE A 345 9.09 -6.51 1.31
CA ILE A 345 8.86 -7.95 1.09
C ILE A 345 10.16 -8.69 0.78
N GLY A 346 10.90 -8.25 -0.24
CA GLY A 346 12.16 -8.90 -0.66
C GLY A 346 13.23 -8.77 0.42
N TRP A 347 13.35 -7.57 1.01
CA TRP A 347 14.35 -7.28 2.03
C TRP A 347 14.18 -8.15 3.28
N PHE A 348 12.97 -8.23 3.86
CA PHE A 348 12.72 -9.08 5.03
C PHE A 348 12.76 -10.57 4.68
N THR A 349 12.36 -10.97 3.48
CA THR A 349 12.47 -12.37 3.03
C THR A 349 13.95 -12.80 2.99
N ASN A 350 14.83 -11.97 2.42
CA ASN A 350 16.27 -12.21 2.43
C ASN A 350 16.84 -12.23 3.86
N LEU A 351 16.48 -11.25 4.70
CA LEU A 351 16.96 -11.18 6.07
C LEU A 351 16.61 -12.45 6.87
N TYR A 352 15.35 -12.88 6.84
CA TYR A 352 14.92 -14.06 7.57
C TYR A 352 15.50 -15.34 6.97
N PHE A 353 15.64 -15.43 5.65
CA PHE A 353 16.34 -16.53 5.01
C PHE A 353 17.77 -16.65 5.56
N LEU A 354 18.57 -15.57 5.51
CA LEU A 354 19.93 -15.56 6.06
C LEU A 354 19.96 -15.95 7.54
N ALA A 355 19.09 -15.36 8.35
CA ALA A 355 19.04 -15.58 9.80
C ALA A 355 18.77 -17.06 10.16
N TYR A 356 17.83 -17.69 9.47
CA TYR A 356 17.37 -19.03 9.81
C TYR A 356 18.05 -20.16 9.00
N THR A 357 18.87 -19.84 7.99
CA THR A 357 19.76 -20.80 7.33
C THR A 357 21.20 -20.77 7.86
N GLY A 358 21.40 -20.23 9.07
CA GLY A 358 22.72 -20.21 9.73
C GLY A 358 23.68 -19.12 9.26
N GLN A 359 23.25 -18.20 8.39
CA GLN A 359 24.05 -17.05 7.92
C GLN A 359 23.80 -15.82 8.81
N THR A 360 23.76 -16.02 10.12
CA THR A 360 23.40 -15.02 11.13
C THR A 360 24.31 -13.79 11.11
N LYS A 361 25.61 -13.97 10.89
CA LYS A 361 26.56 -12.85 10.75
C LYS A 361 26.24 -11.97 9.54
N ALA A 362 25.91 -12.58 8.39
CA ALA A 362 25.48 -11.85 7.20
C ALA A 362 24.15 -11.15 7.43
N ALA A 363 23.19 -11.79 8.11
CA ALA A 363 21.93 -11.18 8.49
C ALA A 363 22.13 -9.97 9.42
N LEU A 364 23.02 -10.05 10.41
CA LEU A 364 23.37 -8.94 11.31
C LEU A 364 24.02 -7.77 10.57
N ALA A 365 24.95 -8.05 9.65
CA ALA A 365 25.54 -7.01 8.81
C ALA A 365 24.47 -6.35 7.90
N PHE A 366 23.59 -7.16 7.32
CA PHE A 366 22.52 -6.68 6.43
C PHE A 366 21.52 -5.77 7.14
N ILE A 367 21.06 -6.14 8.35
CA ILE A 367 20.15 -5.28 9.13
C ILE A 367 20.84 -4.05 9.72
N ALA A 368 22.16 -4.10 9.96
CA ALA A 368 22.92 -2.96 10.46
C ALA A 368 23.08 -1.84 9.43
N ASP A 369 23.06 -2.15 8.13
CA ASP A 369 23.08 -1.14 7.07
C ASP A 369 21.75 -0.36 7.02
N ARG A 370 21.74 0.79 7.70
CA ARG A 370 20.60 1.70 7.76
C ARG A 370 20.22 2.28 6.40
N THR A 371 21.15 2.38 5.46
CA THR A 371 20.88 2.96 4.13
C THR A 371 20.07 2.00 3.26
N GLY A 372 20.28 0.70 3.43
CA GLY A 372 19.55 -0.38 2.76
C GLY A 372 18.20 -0.72 3.38
N ARG A 373 17.86 -0.19 4.57
CA ARG A 373 16.59 -0.51 5.26
C ARG A 373 15.35 -0.03 4.49
N PRO A 374 14.28 -0.84 4.42
CA PRO A 374 12.99 -0.42 3.90
C PRO A 374 12.42 0.82 4.61
N PRO A 375 11.85 1.78 3.87
CA PRO A 375 11.14 2.88 4.49
C PRO A 375 9.80 2.44 5.11
N GLY A 376 9.28 3.25 6.03
CA GLY A 376 7.97 3.01 6.66
C GLY A 376 7.98 1.87 7.71
N VAL A 377 9.16 1.57 8.26
CA VAL A 377 9.33 0.65 9.39
C VAL A 377 10.16 1.38 10.44
N ALA A 378 9.68 1.43 11.67
CA ALA A 378 10.40 2.10 12.75
C ALA A 378 11.70 1.39 13.13
N ASP A 379 12.69 2.18 13.58
CA ASP A 379 14.02 1.70 13.96
C ASP A 379 13.98 0.63 15.05
N TRP A 380 13.10 0.78 16.03
CA TRP A 380 12.95 -0.20 17.11
C TRP A 380 12.60 -1.60 16.60
N ASN A 381 11.89 -1.72 15.47
CA ASN A 381 11.55 -3.02 14.89
C ASN A 381 12.81 -3.68 14.29
N TYR A 382 13.69 -2.89 13.66
CA TYR A 382 14.98 -3.41 13.21
C TYR A 382 15.86 -3.86 14.40
N ASP A 383 15.85 -3.12 15.50
CA ASP A 383 16.61 -3.47 16.70
C ASP A 383 16.05 -4.73 17.40
N LEU A 384 14.72 -4.89 17.42
CA LEU A 384 14.04 -6.11 17.86
C LEU A 384 14.48 -7.32 17.03
N VAL A 385 14.45 -7.21 15.69
CA VAL A 385 14.84 -8.30 14.80
C VAL A 385 16.35 -8.58 14.93
N ALA A 386 17.21 -7.56 15.04
CA ALA A 386 18.64 -7.75 15.26
C ALA A 386 18.93 -8.48 16.59
N THR A 387 18.14 -8.21 17.64
CA THR A 387 18.21 -8.94 18.91
C THR A 387 17.85 -10.41 18.75
N ALA A 388 16.82 -10.72 17.96
CA ALA A 388 16.46 -12.08 17.58
C ALA A 388 17.61 -12.81 16.88
N ILE A 389 18.24 -12.15 15.90
CA ILE A 389 19.32 -12.73 15.10
C ILE A 389 20.57 -12.97 15.98
N ARG A 390 20.89 -12.06 16.92
CA ARG A 390 21.97 -12.27 17.90
C ARG A 390 21.72 -13.49 18.80
N ALA A 391 20.47 -13.74 19.19
CA ALA A 391 20.11 -14.94 19.94
C ALA A 391 20.29 -16.22 19.10
N LEU A 392 19.91 -16.18 17.81
CA LEU A 392 20.15 -17.30 16.88
C LEU A 392 21.64 -17.58 16.65
N ASP A 393 22.47 -16.53 16.59
CA ASP A 393 23.92 -16.60 16.39
C ASP A 393 24.65 -17.18 17.60
N THR A 394 24.43 -16.57 18.77
CA THR A 394 25.21 -16.88 19.98
C THR A 394 24.66 -18.07 20.74
N ARG A 395 23.34 -18.29 20.70
CA ARG A 395 22.60 -19.31 21.46
C ARG A 395 22.91 -19.34 22.96
N THR A 396 23.39 -18.23 23.53
CA THR A 396 23.61 -18.13 24.97
C THR A 396 22.26 -17.99 25.70
N PRO A 397 22.09 -18.56 26.91
CA PRO A 397 20.84 -18.42 27.67
C PRO A 397 20.40 -16.96 27.82
N THR A 398 21.34 -16.07 28.16
CA THR A 398 21.08 -14.63 28.30
C THR A 398 20.57 -13.98 27.01
N ALA A 399 21.15 -14.29 25.85
CA ALA A 399 20.70 -13.73 24.58
C ALA A 399 19.32 -14.27 24.18
N ILE A 400 19.06 -15.56 24.44
CA ILE A 400 17.77 -16.19 24.21
C ILE A 400 16.70 -15.53 25.07
N ASP A 401 16.93 -15.43 26.38
CA ASP A 401 15.96 -14.82 27.31
C ASP A 401 15.69 -13.35 26.96
N ALA A 402 16.72 -12.59 26.58
CA ALA A 402 16.56 -11.21 26.11
C ALA A 402 15.70 -11.12 24.85
N ALA A 403 15.92 -11.99 23.86
CA ALA A 403 15.12 -12.00 22.63
C ALA A 403 13.66 -12.41 22.89
N ILE A 404 13.43 -13.44 23.71
CA ILE A 404 12.07 -13.87 24.08
C ILE A 404 11.33 -12.78 24.86
N ALA A 405 12.00 -12.11 25.80
CA ALA A 405 11.43 -10.99 26.54
C ALA A 405 11.07 -9.82 25.61
N ALA A 406 11.96 -9.48 24.67
CA ALA A 406 11.71 -8.41 23.70
C ALA A 406 10.50 -8.70 22.80
N TYR A 407 10.36 -9.93 22.30
CA TYR A 407 9.18 -10.32 21.52
C TYR A 407 7.91 -10.35 22.38
N ARG A 408 7.98 -10.87 23.60
CA ARG A 408 6.82 -10.90 24.53
C ARG A 408 6.20 -9.51 24.72
N ALA A 409 7.01 -8.46 24.76
CA ALA A 409 6.54 -7.09 24.89
C ALA A 409 5.72 -6.59 23.69
N VAL A 410 5.98 -7.09 22.47
CA VAL A 410 5.34 -6.62 21.24
C VAL A 410 4.26 -7.53 20.70
N ILE A 411 4.20 -8.80 21.11
CA ILE A 411 3.18 -9.77 20.66
C ILE A 411 1.74 -9.24 20.76
N PRO A 412 1.30 -8.60 21.87
CA PRO A 412 -0.07 -8.09 21.97
C PRO A 412 -0.42 -7.03 20.91
N THR A 413 0.61 -6.34 20.38
CA THR A 413 0.44 -5.20 19.48
C THR A 413 0.28 -5.59 18.01
N GLY A 414 0.56 -6.84 17.63
CA GLY A 414 0.35 -7.28 16.26
C GLY A 414 0.59 -8.76 16.00
N SER A 415 -0.27 -9.32 15.15
CA SER A 415 -0.22 -10.71 14.71
C SER A 415 1.09 -11.12 14.04
N GLY A 416 1.78 -10.21 13.36
CA GLY A 416 3.07 -10.48 12.74
C GLY A 416 4.20 -10.63 13.74
N PHE A 417 4.11 -9.98 14.90
CA PHE A 417 5.04 -10.22 15.99
C PHE A 417 4.80 -11.59 16.64
N ALA A 418 3.54 -12.02 16.76
CA ALA A 418 3.21 -13.36 17.23
C ALA A 418 3.77 -14.45 16.30
N GLU A 419 3.57 -14.33 14.98
CA GLU A 419 4.15 -15.27 14.00
C GLU A 419 5.68 -15.34 14.12
N ASN A 420 6.35 -14.18 14.12
CA ASN A 420 7.80 -14.11 14.25
C ASN A 420 8.28 -14.73 15.57
N ALA A 421 7.56 -14.51 16.67
CA ALA A 421 7.90 -15.04 17.98
C ALA A 421 7.72 -16.56 18.06
N ILE A 422 6.69 -17.14 17.42
CA ILE A 422 6.52 -18.60 17.34
C ILE A 422 7.73 -19.23 16.64
N VAL A 423 8.09 -18.69 15.47
CA VAL A 423 9.21 -19.20 14.67
C VAL A 423 10.54 -19.06 15.43
N LEU A 424 10.79 -17.91 16.05
CA LEU A 424 11.98 -17.66 16.84
C LEU A 424 12.07 -18.60 18.05
N SER A 425 10.98 -18.73 18.81
CA SER A 425 10.93 -19.56 20.01
C SER A 425 11.20 -21.03 19.67
N ALA A 426 10.58 -21.53 18.61
CA ALA A 426 10.84 -22.87 18.10
C ALA A 426 12.31 -23.07 17.70
N ALA A 427 12.88 -22.12 16.95
CA ALA A 427 14.27 -22.18 16.50
C ALA A 427 15.29 -22.14 17.64
N LEU A 428 14.95 -21.47 18.75
CA LEU A 428 15.77 -21.38 19.96
C LEU A 428 15.50 -22.51 20.97
N GLY A 429 14.60 -23.46 20.66
CA GLY A 429 14.26 -24.59 21.53
C GLY A 429 13.32 -24.23 22.69
N ARG A 430 12.73 -23.04 22.69
CA ARG A 430 11.76 -22.56 23.69
C ARG A 430 10.35 -23.02 23.31
N LEU A 431 10.13 -24.33 23.29
CA LEU A 431 8.89 -24.93 22.77
C LEU A 431 7.65 -24.53 23.57
N ASP A 432 7.76 -24.38 24.90
CA ASP A 432 6.66 -23.93 25.73
C ASP A 432 6.21 -22.51 25.35
N ASP A 433 7.16 -21.60 25.13
CA ASP A 433 6.88 -20.26 24.63
C ASP A 433 6.24 -20.34 23.23
N ALA A 434 6.78 -21.16 22.32
CA ALA A 434 6.27 -21.31 20.96
C ALA A 434 4.81 -21.79 20.93
N PHE A 435 4.46 -22.83 21.70
CA PHE A 435 3.09 -23.35 21.77
C PHE A 435 2.13 -22.39 22.47
N HIS A 436 2.57 -21.73 23.55
CA HIS A 436 1.75 -20.72 24.22
C HIS A 436 1.39 -19.55 23.30
N ILE A 437 2.36 -19.07 22.51
CA ILE A 437 2.13 -17.99 21.56
C ILE A 437 1.25 -18.48 20.39
N ALA A 438 1.42 -19.72 19.92
CA ALA A 438 0.56 -20.30 18.90
C ALA A 438 -0.91 -20.39 19.36
N ASP A 439 -1.15 -20.74 20.63
CA ASP A 439 -2.48 -20.77 21.22
C ASP A 439 -3.13 -19.38 21.25
N ALA A 440 -2.36 -18.34 21.58
CA ALA A 440 -2.81 -16.96 21.49
C ALA A 440 -3.10 -16.56 20.04
N TYR A 441 -2.19 -16.86 19.11
CA TYR A 441 -2.26 -16.44 17.72
C TYR A 441 -3.46 -17.03 16.96
N TYR A 442 -3.74 -18.33 17.14
CA TYR A 442 -4.83 -19.00 16.44
C TYR A 442 -6.16 -18.92 17.17
N PHE A 443 -6.17 -18.88 18.51
CA PHE A 443 -7.38 -19.07 19.30
C PHE A 443 -7.67 -17.96 20.31
N GLY A 444 -6.81 -16.95 20.41
CA GLY A 444 -6.97 -15.86 21.39
C GLY A 444 -6.85 -16.33 22.84
N ARG A 445 -6.18 -17.47 23.09
CA ARG A 445 -6.02 -18.02 24.44
C ARG A 445 -4.82 -17.40 25.15
N GLY A 446 -5.03 -16.91 26.37
CA GLY A 446 -3.98 -16.34 27.22
C GLY A 446 -3.62 -14.88 26.87
N ILE A 447 -3.06 -14.65 25.68
CA ILE A 447 -2.62 -13.31 25.25
C ILE A 447 -3.57 -12.78 24.18
N ALA A 448 -4.14 -11.59 24.40
CA ALA A 448 -4.91 -10.89 23.38
C ALA A 448 -3.96 -10.35 22.31
N ILE A 449 -4.19 -10.72 21.04
CA ILE A 449 -3.38 -10.29 19.90
C ILE A 449 -4.20 -9.35 19.04
N SER A 450 -3.67 -8.13 18.87
CA SER A 450 -4.22 -7.15 17.95
C SER A 450 -4.34 -7.71 16.53
N GLU A 451 -5.44 -7.34 15.85
CA GLU A 451 -5.62 -7.64 14.42
C GLU A 451 -4.70 -6.82 13.52
N ARG A 452 -4.04 -5.77 14.04
CA ARG A 452 -2.95 -5.12 13.31
C ARG A 452 -1.82 -6.11 13.04
N ARG A 453 -1.12 -5.89 11.94
CA ARG A 453 -0.04 -6.78 11.52
C ARG A 453 1.25 -6.49 12.30
N TYR A 454 1.70 -5.24 12.34
CA TYR A 454 2.94 -4.84 13.00
C TYR A 454 2.80 -3.50 13.77
N GLY A 455 2.22 -3.55 14.97
CA GLY A 455 2.13 -2.38 15.86
C GLY A 455 1.18 -1.28 15.37
N ALA A 456 1.09 -0.20 16.13
CA ALA A 456 0.14 0.89 15.86
C ALA A 456 0.48 1.72 14.61
N GLU A 457 1.75 1.79 14.24
CA GLU A 457 2.24 2.53 13.08
C GLU A 457 1.91 1.84 11.74
N SER A 458 1.57 0.54 11.78
CA SER A 458 1.19 -0.22 10.60
C SER A 458 -0.30 -0.05 10.30
N ALA A 459 -0.59 0.31 9.05
CA ALA A 459 -1.93 0.33 8.46
C ALA A 459 -2.34 -1.03 7.86
N GLU A 460 -1.59 -2.09 8.14
CA GLU A 460 -1.88 -3.44 7.66
C GLU A 460 -2.52 -4.25 8.78
N TYR A 461 -3.56 -5.02 8.43
CA TYR A 461 -4.31 -5.88 9.35
C TYR A 461 -4.29 -7.33 8.88
N GLN A 462 -4.57 -8.25 9.80
CA GLN A 462 -4.76 -9.66 9.53
C GLN A 462 -5.85 -10.19 10.45
N ALA A 463 -7.04 -10.40 9.88
CA ALA A 463 -8.18 -10.95 10.58
C ALA A 463 -7.88 -12.37 11.10
N PRO A 464 -8.51 -12.80 12.22
CA PRO A 464 -8.41 -14.17 12.73
C PRO A 464 -8.81 -15.25 11.70
N THR A 465 -9.70 -14.92 10.77
CA THR A 465 -10.14 -15.81 9.66
C THR A 465 -9.10 -15.93 8.53
N ASN A 466 -7.95 -15.24 8.64
CA ASN A 466 -6.89 -15.26 7.65
C ASN A 466 -5.49 -15.50 8.27
N ARG A 467 -5.45 -16.23 9.38
CA ARG A 467 -4.20 -16.64 10.03
C ARG A 467 -3.39 -17.59 9.14
N SER A 468 -2.14 -17.25 8.89
CA SER A 468 -1.19 -18.08 8.15
C SER A 468 -0.76 -19.30 8.95
N CYS A 469 -0.47 -20.41 8.27
CA CYS A 469 0.02 -21.66 8.87
C CYS A 469 1.35 -22.14 8.27
N HIS A 470 1.79 -21.58 7.12
CA HIS A 470 2.97 -22.07 6.38
C HIS A 470 4.24 -22.13 7.22
N PHE A 471 4.43 -21.20 8.16
CA PHE A 471 5.60 -21.17 9.03
C PHE A 471 5.67 -22.37 9.99
N LEU A 472 4.57 -23.10 10.22
CA LEU A 472 4.57 -24.36 10.98
C LEU A 472 5.25 -25.52 10.22
N PHE A 473 5.52 -25.33 8.92
CA PHE A 473 6.09 -26.36 8.03
C PHE A 473 7.47 -26.00 7.48
N THR A 474 8.10 -24.93 7.97
CA THR A 474 9.47 -24.55 7.60
C THR A 474 10.51 -25.17 8.54
N ALA A 475 11.79 -25.14 8.17
CA ALA A 475 12.86 -25.73 8.97
C ALA A 475 12.95 -25.19 10.42
N PRO A 476 12.80 -23.87 10.69
CA PRO A 476 12.89 -23.33 12.05
C PRO A 476 11.87 -23.90 13.05
N THR A 477 10.72 -24.38 12.57
CA THR A 477 9.66 -24.97 13.40
C THR A 477 9.68 -26.50 13.40
N ALA A 478 10.71 -27.14 12.83
CA ALA A 478 10.91 -28.59 12.93
C ALA A 478 10.88 -29.12 14.38
N PRO A 479 11.46 -28.42 15.39
CA PRO A 479 11.34 -28.83 16.78
C PRO A 479 9.90 -28.87 17.30
N MET A 480 9.01 -27.98 16.83
CA MET A 480 7.59 -28.08 17.17
C MET A 480 6.97 -29.32 16.56
N ARG A 481 7.24 -29.62 15.28
CA ARG A 481 6.70 -30.81 14.61
C ARG A 481 7.13 -32.14 15.22
N ALA A 482 8.28 -32.17 15.90
CA ALA A 482 8.75 -33.34 16.64
C ALA A 482 8.12 -33.48 18.04
N ASP A 483 7.41 -32.46 18.53
CA ASP A 483 6.77 -32.45 19.85
C ASP A 483 5.32 -32.97 19.76
N PRO A 484 4.86 -33.86 20.66
CA PRO A 484 3.50 -34.41 20.63
C PRO A 484 2.37 -33.37 20.68
N ARG A 485 2.64 -32.15 21.19
CA ARG A 485 1.65 -31.06 21.22
C ARG A 485 1.31 -30.54 19.83
N PHE A 486 2.16 -30.78 18.83
CA PHE A 486 1.92 -30.34 17.46
C PHE A 486 0.67 -30.98 16.86
N ASP A 487 0.45 -32.27 17.08
CA ASP A 487 -0.75 -32.97 16.63
C ASP A 487 -2.03 -32.37 17.23
N ALA A 488 -1.97 -31.93 18.49
CA ALA A 488 -3.09 -31.25 19.12
C ALA A 488 -3.33 -29.86 18.49
N LEU A 489 -2.25 -29.14 18.17
CA LEU A 489 -2.32 -27.86 17.49
C LEU A 489 -2.91 -28.00 16.08
N THR A 490 -2.47 -28.94 15.25
CA THR A 490 -2.97 -29.12 13.87
C THR A 490 -4.44 -29.53 13.85
N ARG A 491 -4.87 -30.40 14.79
CA ARG A 491 -6.28 -30.71 15.01
C ARG A 491 -7.09 -29.48 15.38
N ALA A 492 -6.63 -28.69 16.36
CA ALA A 492 -7.34 -27.49 16.81
C ALA A 492 -7.40 -26.41 15.73
N VAL A 493 -6.35 -26.28 14.91
CA VAL A 493 -6.32 -25.38 13.75
C VAL A 493 -7.29 -25.85 12.66
N GLY A 494 -7.50 -27.16 12.52
CA GLY A 494 -8.39 -27.77 11.52
C GLY A 494 -7.67 -28.35 10.30
N LEU A 495 -6.34 -28.50 10.37
CA LEU A 495 -5.54 -29.06 9.28
C LEU A 495 -5.77 -30.57 9.12
N ASP A 496 -5.92 -31.31 10.22
CA ASP A 496 -6.24 -32.74 10.21
C ASP A 496 -7.54 -33.03 9.44
N ASP A 497 -8.57 -32.20 9.62
CA ASP A 497 -9.83 -32.34 8.91
C ASP A 497 -9.68 -32.04 7.42
N TYR A 498 -8.89 -31.02 7.06
CA TYR A 498 -8.54 -30.77 5.66
C TYR A 498 -7.83 -31.99 5.04
N TRP A 499 -6.77 -32.50 5.67
CA TRP A 499 -5.99 -33.64 5.19
C TRP A 499 -6.86 -34.89 4.98
N ARG A 500 -7.76 -35.18 5.94
CA ARG A 500 -8.72 -36.29 5.83
C ARG A 500 -9.66 -36.11 4.65
N GLN A 501 -10.20 -34.90 4.46
CA GLN A 501 -11.15 -34.59 3.41
C GLN A 501 -10.55 -34.65 2.00
N VAL A 502 -9.27 -34.27 1.84
CA VAL A 502 -8.57 -34.32 0.54
C VAL A 502 -7.80 -35.62 0.32
N GLY A 503 -7.77 -36.54 1.29
CA GLY A 503 -7.06 -37.81 1.21
C GLY A 503 -5.54 -37.67 1.07
N ARG A 504 -4.95 -36.56 1.54
CA ARG A 504 -3.51 -36.28 1.44
C ARG A 504 -2.96 -35.86 2.79
N ARG A 505 -1.85 -36.49 3.20
CA ARG A 505 -1.09 -36.11 4.39
C ARG A 505 -0.12 -34.97 4.06
N PRO A 506 0.32 -34.17 5.05
CA PRO A 506 1.37 -33.18 4.84
C PRO A 506 2.72 -33.90 4.59
N ASP A 507 3.64 -33.25 3.87
CA ASP A 507 4.90 -33.88 3.43
C ASP A 507 5.73 -34.40 4.61
N HIS A 508 5.75 -33.68 5.75
CA HIS A 508 6.51 -34.11 6.94
C HIS A 508 6.02 -35.43 7.57
N LEU A 509 4.80 -35.89 7.25
CA LEU A 509 4.24 -37.17 7.68
C LEU A 509 4.22 -38.22 6.55
N SER A 510 4.67 -37.85 5.36
CA SER A 510 4.61 -38.71 4.16
C SER A 510 5.94 -39.40 3.87
N SER A 511 7.00 -39.05 4.60
CA SER A 511 8.29 -39.75 4.59
C SER A 511 8.31 -40.88 5.61
N THR A 512 7.72 -42.02 5.23
CA THR A 512 8.01 -43.37 5.74
C THR A 512 8.08 -44.33 4.56
#